data_AF-A0A1W0BCR4-F1
#
_entry.id   AF-A0A1W0BCR4-F1
#
_cell.length_a   1.000
_cell.length_b   1.000
_cell.length_c   1.000
_cell.angle_alpha   90.00
_cell.angle_beta   90.00
_cell.angle_gamma   90.00
#
_symmetry.space_group_name_H-M   'P 1'
#
loop_
_entity.id
_entity.type
_entity.pdbx_description
1 polymer ?
#
loop_
_entity_poly.entity_id
_entity_poly.type
_entity_poly.pdbx_seq_one_letter_code
_entity_poly.pdbx_strand_id
1 'polypeptide(L)' 'MPDYGIADGNPARLIRVRYPGSDIARLLGIAWWERPKGRITDNMRTIMSGSVDELETVAGNA' A
#
# COMPACT_ATOMS: atom_id res chain seq x y z
N MET A 1 15.26 -2.78 6.75
CA MET A 1 14.60 -1.86 5.79
C MET A 1 13.17 -1.66 6.26
N PRO A 2 12.67 -0.43 6.47
CA PRO A 2 11.28 -0.21 6.90
C PRO A 2 10.28 -0.46 5.77
N ASP A 3 9.04 -0.82 6.12
CA ASP A 3 7.93 -0.94 5.17
C ASP A 3 7.73 0.37 4.41
N TYR A 4 7.49 0.27 3.11
CA TYR A 4 7.39 1.42 2.20
C TYR A 4 8.60 2.39 2.25
N GLY A 5 9.75 1.94 2.75
CA GLY A 5 11.00 2.67 2.69
C GLY A 5 11.56 2.76 1.26
N ILE A 6 12.12 3.90 0.92
CA ILE A 6 12.93 4.11 -0.28
C ILE A 6 14.38 4.20 0.17
N ALA A 7 15.24 3.31 -0.34
CA ALA A 7 16.67 3.29 -0.06
C ALA A 7 17.47 3.29 -1.36
N ASP A 8 18.69 3.78 -1.28
CA ASP A 8 19.65 3.80 -2.38
C ASP A 8 21.10 3.70 -1.85
N GLY A 9 22.05 3.42 -2.74
CA GLY A 9 23.48 3.32 -2.47
C GLY A 9 24.02 1.91 -2.27
N ASN A 10 25.35 1.79 -2.18
CA ASN A 10 26.07 0.55 -1.87
C ASN A 10 27.12 0.81 -0.77
N PRO A 11 26.84 0.47 0.52
CA PRO A 11 25.63 -0.18 1.01
C PRO A 11 24.41 0.76 1.04
N ALA A 12 23.22 0.18 0.87
CA ALA A 12 21.98 0.94 0.79
C ALA A 12 21.65 1.65 2.12
N ARG A 13 21.19 2.90 2.02
CA ARG A 13 20.73 3.71 3.16
C ARG A 13 19.31 4.21 2.90
N LEU A 14 18.52 4.31 3.97
CA LEU A 14 17.16 4.85 3.92
C LEU A 14 17.21 6.33 3.52
N ILE A 15 16.48 6.70 2.47
CA ILE A 15 16.29 8.08 2.03
C ILE A 15 15.03 8.66 2.66
N ARG A 16 13.90 7.97 2.50
CA ARG A 16 12.59 8.40 3.00
C ARG A 16 11.58 7.26 2.99
N VAL A 17 10.42 7.49 3.58
CA VAL A 17 9.24 6.62 3.44
C VAL A 17 8.27 7.20 2.41
N ARG A 18 7.50 6.33 1.74
CA ARG A 18 6.50 6.74 0.74
C ARG A 18 5.26 7.38 1.37
N TYR A 19 4.90 6.93 2.56
CA TYR A 19 3.69 7.30 3.27
C TYR A 19 4.01 7.64 4.73
N PRO A 20 3.18 8.45 5.42
CA PRO A 20 3.28 8.61 6.85
C PRO A 20 3.02 7.28 7.57
N GLY A 21 3.56 7.12 8.78
CA GLY A 21 3.47 5.85 9.52
C GLY A 21 2.02 5.39 9.79
N SER A 22 1.09 6.32 9.95
CA SER A 22 -0.34 6.02 10.08
C SER A 22 -0.90 5.33 8.84
N ASP A 23 -0.56 5.82 7.66
CA ASP A 23 -1.03 5.26 6.39
C ASP A 23 -0.35 3.93 6.08
N ILE A 24 0.91 3.76 6.47
CA ILE A 24 1.61 2.46 6.38
C ILE A 24 0.87 1.42 7.21
N ALA A 25 0.52 1.74 8.47
CA ALA A 25 -0.20 0.82 9.33
C ALA A 25 -1.57 0.43 8.74
N ARG A 26 -2.29 1.40 8.16
CA ARG A 26 -3.57 1.17 7.46
C ARG A 26 -3.38 0.28 6.23
N LEU A 27 -2.43 0.59 5.35
CA LEU A 27 -2.12 -0.20 4.15
C LEU A 27 -1.76 -1.66 4.48
N LEU A 28 -0.95 -1.87 5.52
CA LEU A 28 -0.59 -3.20 5.99
C LEU A 28 -1.81 -3.95 6.57
N GLY A 29 -2.72 -3.24 7.25
CA GLY A 29 -3.97 -3.81 7.75
C GLY A 29 -4.96 -4.18 6.64
N ILE A 30 -5.02 -3.39 5.56
CA ILE A 30 -5.84 -3.69 4.39
C ILE A 30 -5.38 -4.97 3.69
N ALA A 31 -4.04 -5.14 3.57
CA ALA A 31 -3.39 -6.25 2.89
C ALA A 31 -4.03 -6.55 1.52
N TRP A 32 -4.18 -5.52 0.68
CA TRP A 32 -4.95 -5.62 -0.57
C TRP A 32 -4.42 -6.70 -1.53
N TRP A 33 -3.14 -7.03 -1.45
CA TRP A 33 -2.49 -8.06 -2.26
C TRP A 33 -2.90 -9.49 -1.87
N GLU A 34 -3.42 -9.71 -0.65
CA GLU A 34 -3.91 -11.02 -0.19
C GLU A 34 -5.34 -11.32 -0.69
N ARG A 35 -6.01 -10.35 -1.33
CA ARG A 35 -7.39 -10.50 -1.78
C ARG A 35 -7.48 -11.38 -3.04
N PRO A 36 -8.64 -12.02 -3.30
CA PRO A 36 -8.82 -12.79 -4.53
C PRO A 36 -8.53 -11.98 -5.78
N LYS A 37 -7.90 -12.60 -6.78
CA LYS A 37 -7.47 -11.92 -8.02
C LYS A 37 -8.58 -11.10 -8.70
N GLY A 38 -9.83 -11.61 -8.71
CA GLY A 38 -10.98 -10.88 -9.25
C GLY A 38 -11.16 -9.52 -8.56
N ARG A 39 -11.12 -9.49 -7.22
CA ARG A 39 -11.23 -8.25 -6.44
C ARG A 39 -10.07 -7.29 -6.68
N ILE A 40 -8.86 -7.80 -6.90
CA ILE A 40 -7.71 -6.96 -7.25
C ILE A 40 -7.93 -6.32 -8.62
N THR A 41 -8.34 -7.10 -9.62
CA THR A 41 -8.59 -6.62 -10.98
C THR A 41 -9.71 -5.59 -11.03
N ASP A 42 -10.83 -5.84 -10.34
CA ASP A 42 -11.99 -4.94 -10.29
C ASP A 42 -11.64 -3.57 -9.68
N ASN A 43 -10.69 -3.55 -8.74
CA ASN A 43 -10.27 -2.35 -8.02
C ASN A 43 -8.90 -1.81 -8.47
N MET A 44 -8.40 -2.24 -9.62
CA MET A 44 -7.05 -1.90 -10.11
C MET A 44 -6.83 -0.38 -10.20
N ARG A 45 -7.85 0.39 -10.63
CA ARG A 45 -7.75 1.86 -10.70
C ARG A 45 -7.50 2.47 -9.31
N THR A 46 -8.19 2.00 -8.28
CA THR A 46 -8.01 2.46 -6.91
C THR A 46 -6.64 2.05 -6.35
N ILE A 47 -6.18 0.83 -6.64
CA ILE A 47 -4.86 0.35 -6.20
C ILE A 47 -3.73 1.18 -6.82
N MET A 48 -3.85 1.56 -8.09
CA MET A 48 -2.77 2.22 -8.82
C MET A 48 -2.69 3.73 -8.58
N SER A 49 -3.82 4.40 -8.39
CA SER A 49 -3.88 5.86 -8.31
C SER A 49 -4.77 6.42 -7.20
N GLY A 50 -5.44 5.57 -6.45
CA GLY A 50 -6.35 5.99 -5.38
C GLY A 50 -5.63 6.33 -4.08
N SER A 51 -6.39 6.90 -3.14
CA SER A 51 -5.93 7.18 -1.79
C SER A 51 -6.01 5.94 -0.89
N VAL A 52 -5.38 6.00 0.28
CA VAL A 52 -5.50 4.95 1.30
C VAL A 52 -6.95 4.82 1.78
N ASP A 53 -7.69 5.93 1.87
CA ASP A 53 -9.11 5.94 2.26
C ASP A 53 -10.00 5.24 1.22
N GLU A 54 -9.74 5.51 -0.07
CA GLU A 54 -10.44 4.82 -1.16
C GLU A 54 -10.11 3.33 -1.16
N LEU A 55 -8.85 2.97 -0.85
CA LEU A 55 -8.42 1.58 -0.76
C LEU A 55 -9.10 0.83 0.40
N GLU A 56 -9.26 1.47 1.56
CA GLU A 56 -10.03 0.91 2.69
C GLU A 56 -11.49 0.69 2.31
N THR A 57 -12.08 1.64 1.60
CA THR A 57 -13.47 1.54 1.15
C THR A 57 -13.69 0.33 0.25
N VAL A 58 -12.83 0.14 -0.76
CA VAL A 58 -12.96 -1.02 -1.68
C VAL A 58 -12.57 -2.35 -1.02
N ALA A 59 -11.73 -2.33 0.02
CA ALA A 59 -11.37 -3.53 0.78
C ALA A 59 -12.45 -3.95 1.80
N GLY A 60 -13.22 -3.00 2.32
CA GLY A 60 -14.33 -3.23 3.25
C GLY A 60 -15.63 -3.68 2.60
N ASN A 61 -15.77 -3.51 1.28
CA ASN A 61 -16.92 -3.99 0.51
C ASN A 61 -16.80 -5.51 0.26
N ALA A 62 -17.06 -6.31 1.30
CA ALA A 62 -17.18 -7.77 1.20
C ALA A 62 -18.52 -8.16 0.58
#